data_AF-A0A519MSM6-F1
#
_entry.id   AF-A0A519MSM6-F1
#
_cell.length_a   1.000
_cell.length_b   1.000
_cell.length_c   1.000
_cell.angle_alpha   90.00
_cell.angle_beta   90.00
_cell.angle_gamma   90.00
#
_symmetry.space_group_name_H-M   'P 1'
#
loop_
_entity.id
_entity.type
_entity.pdbx_description
1 polymer ?
#
loop_
_entity_poly.entity_id
_entity_poly.type
_entity_poly.pdbx_seq_one_letter_code
_entity_poly.pdbx_strand_id
1 'polypeptide(L)'
;MKKTILLVVMTFFIAMSAQAQKVKIKKDIATVDDVVVCKVEDDDVSRGAYYFTNVESGKKLLYFKWIDYGEFGYFEAYNADNLDVILFETEAVVGLKKWLVEKLYVTGALTPSGIDEAKLMEFSKKKGKEFSRRRNEN
;
A
#
# COMPACT_ATOMS: atom_id res chain seq x y z
N MET A 1 -0.48 -52.29 -8.48
CA MET A 1 -0.03 -50.91 -8.74
C MET A 1 -1.13 -49.89 -8.41
N LYS A 2 -1.58 -49.79 -7.15
CA LYS A 2 -2.67 -48.86 -6.74
C LYS A 2 -2.28 -47.91 -5.59
N LYS A 3 -1.05 -48.01 -5.07
CA LYS A 3 -0.60 -47.24 -3.88
C LYS A 3 0.17 -45.96 -4.24
N THR A 4 0.65 -45.83 -5.47
CA THR A 4 1.49 -44.69 -5.91
C THR A 4 0.69 -43.43 -6.27
N ILE A 5 -0.61 -43.57 -6.57
CA ILE A 5 -1.46 -42.45 -6.99
C ILE A 5 -1.89 -41.58 -5.80
N LEU A 6 -1.98 -42.13 -4.60
CA LEU A 6 -2.43 -41.38 -3.41
C LEU A 6 -1.37 -40.41 -2.88
N LEU A 7 -0.08 -40.70 -3.09
CA LEU A 7 1.03 -39.87 -2.58
C LEU A 7 1.20 -38.57 -3.37
N VAL A 8 0.88 -38.57 -4.66
CA VAL A 8 1.02 -37.40 -5.55
C VAL A 8 -0.07 -36.34 -5.28
N VAL A 9 -1.24 -36.75 -4.78
CA VAL A 9 -2.33 -35.83 -4.46
C VAL A 9 -2.06 -35.08 -3.14
N MET A 10 -1.38 -35.71 -2.17
CA MET A 10 -1.05 -35.04 -0.90
C MET A 10 0.03 -33.96 -1.05
N THR A 11 1.02 -34.14 -1.93
CA THR A 11 2.04 -33.10 -2.18
C THR A 11 1.50 -31.89 -2.94
N PHE A 12 0.42 -32.03 -3.71
CA PHE A 12 -0.21 -30.91 -4.41
C PHE A 12 -1.02 -29.99 -3.48
N PHE A 13 -1.54 -30.50 -2.35
CA PHE A 13 -2.28 -29.69 -1.38
C PHE A 13 -1.37 -28.85 -0.47
N ILE A 14 -0.12 -29.29 -0.24
CA ILE A 14 0.84 -28.55 0.61
C ILE A 14 1.47 -27.37 -0.14
N ALA A 15 1.47 -27.40 -1.48
CA ALA A 15 1.98 -26.31 -2.32
C ALA A 15 1.02 -25.12 -2.48
N MET A 16 -0.23 -25.22 -2.00
CA MET A 16 -1.26 -24.18 -2.15
C MET A 16 -1.50 -23.35 -0.88
N SER A 17 -0.69 -23.48 0.17
CA SER A 17 -0.63 -22.44 1.20
C SER A 17 0.09 -21.20 0.67
N ALA A 18 -0.49 -20.56 -0.35
CA ALA A 18 -0.38 -19.14 -0.54
C ALA A 18 -0.96 -18.51 0.73
N GLN A 19 -0.11 -18.33 1.76
CA GLN A 19 -0.46 -17.59 2.95
C GLN A 19 -0.84 -16.19 2.47
N ALA A 20 -2.15 -15.92 2.37
CA ALA A 20 -2.63 -14.59 2.11
C ALA A 20 -2.08 -13.71 3.24
N GLN A 21 -1.18 -12.79 2.88
CA GLN A 21 -0.50 -11.92 3.83
C GLN A 21 -1.53 -11.19 4.70
N LYS A 22 -1.41 -11.37 6.01
CA LYS A 22 -2.43 -10.91 6.94
C LYS A 22 -2.15 -9.48 7.35
N VAL A 23 -2.59 -8.53 6.51
CA VAL A 23 -2.53 -7.11 6.88
C VAL A 23 -3.64 -6.76 7.86
N LYS A 24 -3.29 -6.08 8.95
CA LYS A 24 -4.22 -5.55 9.95
C LYS A 24 -3.89 -4.10 10.22
N ILE A 25 -4.91 -3.27 10.44
CA ILE A 25 -4.74 -1.92 11.00
C ILE A 25 -5.56 -1.89 12.29
N LYS A 26 -4.92 -1.67 13.43
CA LYS A 26 -5.58 -1.62 14.74
C LYS A 26 -5.03 -0.44 15.52
N LYS A 27 -5.91 0.47 15.96
CA LYS A 27 -5.52 1.74 16.61
C LYS A 27 -4.43 2.44 15.78
N ASP A 28 -4.69 2.56 14.47
CA ASP A 28 -3.82 3.18 13.48
C ASP A 28 -2.47 2.50 13.22
N ILE A 29 -2.11 1.46 13.99
CA ILE A 29 -0.90 0.69 13.74
C ILE A 29 -1.19 -0.36 12.67
N ALA A 30 -0.46 -0.28 11.57
CA ALA A 30 -0.47 -1.27 10.52
C ALA A 30 0.55 -2.38 10.82
N THR A 31 0.08 -3.62 10.78
CA THR A 31 0.92 -4.81 10.87
C THR A 31 0.72 -5.71 9.67
N VAL A 32 1.80 -6.33 9.22
CA VAL A 32 1.81 -7.31 8.13
C VAL A 32 2.40 -8.60 8.67
N ASP A 33 1.61 -9.67 8.69
CA ASP A 33 2.01 -10.96 9.29
C ASP A 33 2.53 -10.78 10.74
N ASP A 34 1.81 -9.93 11.50
CA ASP A 34 2.10 -9.53 12.88
C ASP A 34 3.39 -8.70 13.09
N VAL A 35 4.09 -8.31 12.01
CA VAL A 35 5.20 -7.36 12.04
C VAL A 35 4.66 -5.93 11.90
N VAL A 36 5.05 -5.03 12.80
CA VAL A 36 4.70 -3.60 12.71
C VAL A 36 5.45 -2.96 11.54
N VAL A 37 4.73 -2.25 10.67
CA VAL A 37 5.31 -1.62 9.47
C VAL A 37 5.20 -0.11 9.48
N CYS A 38 4.04 0.43 9.87
CA CYS A 38 3.84 1.87 9.98
C CYS A 38 2.63 2.18 10.88
N LYS A 39 2.49 3.45 11.23
CA LYS A 39 1.25 4.03 11.72
C LYS A 39 0.56 4.76 10.57
N VAL A 40 -0.75 4.65 10.48
CA VAL A 40 -1.59 5.31 9.47
C VAL A 40 -2.38 6.42 10.16
N GLU A 41 -1.90 7.65 10.06
CA GLU A 41 -2.40 8.79 10.84
C GLU A 41 -3.22 9.70 9.94
N ASP A 42 -4.47 9.97 10.31
CA ASP A 42 -5.26 10.98 9.59
C ASP A 42 -4.62 12.37 9.74
N ASP A 43 -4.73 13.17 8.70
CA ASP A 43 -4.34 14.57 8.70
C ASP A 43 -5.50 15.41 9.23
N ASP A 44 -5.33 16.00 10.41
CA ASP A 44 -6.37 16.81 11.07
C ASP A 44 -6.71 18.09 10.30
N VAL A 45 -5.84 18.52 9.37
CA VAL A 45 -6.03 19.75 8.58
C VAL A 45 -6.75 19.44 7.26
N SER A 46 -6.36 18.34 6.60
CA SER A 46 -6.84 18.00 5.27
C SER A 46 -7.75 16.79 5.32
N ARG A 47 -9.07 17.03 5.22
CA ARG A 47 -10.09 15.98 5.37
C ARG A 47 -9.86 14.84 4.37
N GLY A 48 -9.77 13.62 4.90
CA GLY A 48 -9.60 12.40 4.12
C GLY A 48 -8.14 12.14 3.72
N ALA A 49 -7.23 13.08 3.97
CA ALA A 49 -5.80 12.83 3.81
C ALA A 49 -5.22 12.14 5.04
N TYR A 50 -4.12 11.42 4.84
CA TYR A 50 -3.44 10.69 5.91
C TYR A 50 -1.97 10.47 5.59
N TYR A 51 -1.18 10.22 6.63
CA TYR A 51 0.22 9.86 6.55
C TYR A 51 0.43 8.38 6.83
N PHE A 52 1.44 7.81 6.18
CA PHE A 52 2.15 6.67 6.75
C PHE A 52 3.34 7.21 7.53
N THR A 53 3.47 6.81 8.79
CA THR A 53 4.50 7.28 9.71
C THR A 53 5.27 6.06 10.24
N ASN A 54 6.60 6.15 10.28
CA ASN A 54 7.42 5.13 10.91
C ASN A 54 7.16 5.13 12.43
N VAL A 55 6.83 3.96 12.99
CA VAL A 55 6.38 3.85 14.39
C VAL A 55 7.50 4.17 15.39
N GLU A 56 8.75 3.83 15.07
CA GLU A 56 9.88 3.98 15.99
C GLU A 56 10.41 5.42 15.99
N SER A 57 10.61 5.99 14.81
CA SER A 57 11.20 7.32 14.64
C SER A 57 10.18 8.45 14.67
N GLY A 58 8.89 8.15 14.47
CA GLY A 58 7.86 9.16 14.24
C GLY A 58 8.01 9.92 12.92
N LYS A 59 8.94 9.51 12.04
CA LYS A 59 9.14 10.15 10.74
C LYS A 59 7.95 9.86 9.82
N LYS A 60 7.34 10.92 9.27
CA LYS A 60 6.35 10.80 8.18
C LYS A 60 7.06 10.28 6.92
N LEU A 61 6.49 9.25 6.32
CA LEU A 61 7.07 8.52 5.18
C LEU A 61 6.38 8.91 3.88
N LEU A 62 5.07 8.73 3.84
CA LEU A 62 4.24 9.01 2.68
C LEU A 62 3.02 9.82 3.12
N TYR A 63 2.58 10.71 2.25
CA TYR A 63 1.33 11.45 2.41
C TYR A 63 0.35 11.05 1.32
N PHE A 64 -0.89 10.80 1.70
CA PHE A 64 -1.97 10.43 0.78
C PHE A 64 -3.04 11.50 0.88
N LYS A 65 -3.36 12.15 -0.24
CA LYS A 65 -4.33 13.22 -0.32
C LYS A 65 -5.53 12.76 -1.13
N TRP A 66 -6.73 12.92 -0.57
CA TRP A 66 -7.97 12.74 -1.32
C TRP A 66 -8.16 13.89 -2.32
N ILE A 67 -8.48 13.54 -3.56
CA ILE A 67 -8.80 14.48 -4.62
C ILE A 67 -10.19 14.15 -5.15
N ASP A 68 -10.99 15.20 -5.25
CA ASP A 68 -12.29 15.19 -5.89
C ASP A 68 -12.17 15.99 -7.19
N TYR A 69 -12.43 15.34 -8.33
CA TYR A 69 -12.39 15.96 -9.64
C TYR A 69 -13.55 15.47 -10.51
N GLY A 70 -14.58 16.31 -10.61
CA GLY A 70 -15.80 16.01 -11.34
C GLY A 70 -16.56 14.85 -10.71
N GLU A 71 -16.66 13.72 -11.41
CA GLU A 71 -17.28 12.49 -10.91
C GLU A 71 -16.26 11.50 -10.34
N PHE A 72 -14.95 11.84 -10.37
CA PHE A 72 -13.88 10.95 -9.95
C PHE A 72 -13.33 11.34 -8.58
N GLY A 73 -13.37 10.41 -7.64
CA GLY A 73 -12.66 10.49 -6.36
C GLY A 73 -11.45 9.55 -6.36
N TYR A 74 -10.26 10.10 -6.12
CA TYR A 74 -9.02 9.32 -6.09
C TYR A 74 -8.04 9.86 -5.05
N PHE A 75 -6.98 9.09 -4.78
CA PHE A 75 -5.89 9.50 -3.91
C PHE A 75 -4.63 9.77 -4.72
N GLU A 76 -3.99 10.89 -4.43
CA GLU A 76 -2.61 11.18 -4.84
C GLU A 76 -1.67 10.80 -3.69
N ALA A 77 -0.62 10.03 -3.99
CA ALA A 77 0.43 9.67 -3.04
C ALA A 77 1.68 10.53 -3.26
N TYR A 78 2.30 10.95 -2.16
CA TYR A 78 3.44 11.86 -2.13
C TYR A 78 4.51 11.34 -1.18
N ASN A 79 5.76 11.75 -1.41
CA ASN A 79 6.78 11.66 -0.37
C ASN A 79 6.40 12.67 0.72
N ALA A 80 6.40 12.27 2.00
CA ALA A 80 6.00 13.19 3.06
C ALA A 80 6.93 14.41 3.21
N ASP A 81 8.18 14.29 2.77
CA ASP A 81 9.19 15.37 2.77
C ASP A 81 9.08 16.25 1.50
N ASN A 82 8.30 15.85 0.49
CA ASN A 82 8.09 16.62 -0.74
C ASN A 82 6.68 16.40 -1.32
N LEU A 83 5.79 17.36 -1.04
CA LEU A 83 4.38 17.33 -1.46
C LEU A 83 4.14 17.95 -2.84
N ASP A 84 5.17 18.44 -3.54
CA ASP A 84 5.03 19.06 -4.86
C ASP A 84 5.04 18.03 -5.99
N VAL A 85 5.52 16.82 -5.71
CA VAL A 85 5.68 15.76 -6.70
C VAL A 85 4.78 14.57 -6.35
N ILE A 86 3.71 14.39 -7.12
CA ILE A 86 2.90 13.18 -7.06
C ILE A 86 3.81 11.99 -7.39
N LEU A 87 3.77 10.94 -6.58
CA LEU A 87 4.44 9.68 -6.87
C LEU A 87 3.56 8.81 -7.77
N PHE A 88 2.35 8.53 -7.32
CA PHE A 88 1.34 7.76 -8.04
C PHE A 88 -0.07 8.11 -7.58
N GLU A 89 -1.05 7.57 -8.29
CA GLU A 89 -2.47 7.75 -7.98
C GLU A 89 -3.18 6.41 -7.82
N THR A 90 -4.27 6.40 -7.08
CA THR A 90 -5.11 5.21 -6.91
C THR A 90 -6.56 5.59 -6.67
N GLU A 91 -7.47 4.77 -7.18
CA GLU A 91 -8.91 4.91 -6.93
C GLU A 91 -9.24 4.71 -5.45
N ALA A 92 -10.34 5.33 -5.02
CA ALA A 92 -10.94 5.01 -3.74
C ALA A 92 -11.54 3.61 -3.77
N VAL A 93 -10.94 2.68 -3.01
CA VAL A 93 -11.52 1.35 -2.77
C VAL A 93 -11.78 1.16 -1.28
N VAL A 94 -12.80 0.36 -0.95
CA VAL A 94 -13.07 -0.02 0.44
C VAL A 94 -11.83 -0.71 1.01
N GLY A 95 -11.32 -0.22 2.14
CA GLY A 95 -10.11 -0.74 2.76
C GLY A 95 -8.81 -0.28 2.09
N LEU A 96 -8.82 0.82 1.33
CA LEU A 96 -7.66 1.38 0.64
C LEU A 96 -6.39 1.42 1.49
N LYS A 97 -6.46 1.92 2.73
CA LYS A 97 -5.31 2.00 3.65
C LYS A 97 -4.63 0.63 3.82
N LYS A 98 -5.42 -0.42 4.07
CA LYS A 98 -4.93 -1.80 4.24
C LYS A 98 -4.34 -2.33 2.93
N TRP A 99 -5.01 -2.09 1.81
CA TRP A 99 -4.54 -2.50 0.49
C TRP A 99 -3.22 -1.82 0.12
N LEU A 100 -3.05 -0.52 0.41
CA LEU A 100 -1.81 0.21 0.17
C LEU A 100 -0.66 -0.33 1.01
N VAL A 101 -0.89 -0.56 2.31
CA VAL A 101 0.11 -1.20 3.19
C VAL A 101 0.55 -2.54 2.60
N GLU A 102 -0.41 -3.39 2.20
CA GLU A 102 -0.11 -4.68 1.57
C GLU A 102 0.74 -4.52 0.30
N LYS A 103 0.30 -3.66 -0.64
CA LYS A 103 0.98 -3.53 -1.93
C LYS A 103 2.38 -2.96 -1.79
N LEU A 104 2.55 -1.90 -0.99
CA LEU A 104 3.85 -1.30 -0.78
C LEU A 104 4.79 -2.24 -0.01
N TYR A 105 4.27 -3.04 0.93
CA TYR A 105 5.06 -4.04 1.63
C TYR A 105 5.49 -5.19 0.72
N VAL A 106 4.56 -5.75 -0.08
CA VAL A 106 4.87 -6.83 -1.02
C VAL A 106 5.91 -6.42 -2.05
N THR A 107 5.91 -5.16 -2.50
CA THR A 107 6.95 -4.66 -3.41
C THR A 107 8.27 -4.31 -2.73
N GLY A 108 8.34 -4.39 -1.40
CA GLY A 108 9.49 -3.97 -0.61
C GLY A 108 9.67 -2.45 -0.54
N ALA A 109 8.69 -1.66 -1.00
CA ALA A 109 8.73 -0.20 -0.94
C ALA A 109 8.49 0.32 0.48
N LEU A 110 7.62 -0.35 1.24
CA LEU A 110 7.40 -0.13 2.66
C LEU A 110 8.00 -1.29 3.46
N THR A 111 8.88 -0.98 4.40
CA THR A 111 9.53 -1.94 5.29
C THR A 111 9.35 -1.49 6.74
N PRO A 112 9.60 -2.36 7.73
CA PRO A 112 9.60 -1.94 9.14
C PRO A 112 10.57 -0.78 9.44
N SER A 113 11.67 -0.70 8.69
CA SER A 113 12.68 0.36 8.81
C SER A 113 12.30 1.66 8.10
N GLY A 114 11.24 1.68 7.30
CA GLY A 114 10.81 2.86 6.53
C GLY A 114 10.64 2.56 5.03
N ILE A 115 10.91 3.56 4.20
CA ILE A 115 10.73 3.49 2.74
C ILE A 115 12.03 3.11 2.04
N ASP A 116 11.94 2.12 1.14
CA ASP A 116 12.95 1.91 0.09
C ASP A 116 12.57 2.76 -1.13
N GLU A 117 13.31 3.84 -1.35
CA GLU A 117 13.03 4.82 -2.41
C GLU A 117 13.11 4.19 -3.81
N ALA A 118 14.03 3.26 -4.04
CA ALA A 118 14.17 2.63 -5.36
C ALA A 118 12.94 1.77 -5.67
N LYS A 119 12.46 1.00 -4.70
CA LYS A 119 11.25 0.17 -4.82
C LYS A 119 9.98 1.00 -4.87
N LEU A 120 9.90 2.09 -4.12
CA LEU A 120 8.80 3.03 -4.19
C LEU A 120 8.71 3.66 -5.59
N MET A 121 9.83 4.07 -6.17
CA MET A 121 9.85 4.63 -7.52
C MET A 121 9.49 3.60 -8.60
N GLU A 122 9.91 2.34 -8.44
CA GLU A 122 9.50 1.23 -9.31
C GLU A 122 7.98 1.01 -9.25
N PHE A 123 7.41 0.93 -8.03
CA PHE A 123 5.97 0.82 -7.82
C PHE A 123 5.21 2.02 -8.41
N SER A 124 5.71 3.23 -8.17
CA SER A 124 5.09 4.48 -8.59
C SER A 124 5.00 4.57 -10.12
N LYS A 125 6.08 4.20 -10.83
CA LYS A 125 6.09 4.13 -12.30
C LYS A 125 5.07 3.14 -12.83
N LYS A 126 4.90 1.99 -12.17
CA LYS A 126 3.93 0.97 -12.57
C LYS A 126 2.49 1.39 -12.32
N LYS A 127 2.23 2.13 -11.24
CA LYS A 127 0.88 2.65 -10.92
C LYS A 127 0.49 3.86 -11.76
N GLY A 128 1.44 4.76 -12.01
CA GLY A 128 1.23 5.92 -12.85
C GLY A 128 0.37 7.02 -12.22
N LYS A 129 0.01 8.00 -13.05
CA LYS A 129 -0.70 9.25 -12.69
C LYS A 129 -1.82 9.53 -13.69
N GLU A 130 -2.66 8.52 -13.88
CA GLU A 130 -3.68 8.53 -14.93
C GLU A 130 -4.76 9.60 -14.72
N PHE A 131 -5.14 9.90 -13.47
CA PHE A 131 -6.14 10.91 -13.15
C PHE A 131 -5.60 12.31 -13.38
N SER A 132 -4.37 12.62 -12.92
CA SER A 132 -3.73 13.90 -13.24
C SER A 132 -3.57 14.11 -14.74
N ARG A 133 -3.24 13.05 -15.50
CA ARG A 133 -3.14 13.13 -16.96
C ARG A 133 -4.49 13.56 -17.57
N ARG A 134 -5.58 12.89 -17.20
CA ARG A 134 -6.94 13.23 -17.66
C ARG A 134 -7.38 14.63 -17.25
N ARG A 135 -7.02 15.07 -16.05
CA ARG A 135 -7.32 16.43 -15.54
C ARG A 135 -6.65 17.53 -16.38
N ASN A 136 -5.45 17.28 -16.90
CA ASN A 136 -4.72 18.26 -17.71
C ASN A 136 -5.11 18.24 -19.20
N GLU A 137 -5.74 17.16 -19.66
CA GLU A 137 -6.23 17.01 -21.04
C GLU A 137 -7.62 17.65 -21.26
N ASN A 138 -8.33 18.03 -20.18
CA ASN A 138 -9.65 18.69 -20.20
C ASN A 138 -9.58 20.11 -19.63
#